data_AF-A0A2H3KRC8-F1
#
_entry.id   AF-A0A2H3KRC8-F1
#
_cell.length_a   1.000
_cell.length_b   1.000
_cell.length_c   1.000
_cell.angle_alpha   90.00
_cell.angle_beta   90.00
_cell.angle_gamma   90.00
#
_symmetry.space_group_name_H-M   'P 1'
#
loop_
_entity.id
_entity.type
_entity.pdbx_description
1 polymer ?
#
loop_
_entity_poly.entity_id
_entity_poly.type
_entity_poly.pdbx_seq_one_letter_code
_entity_poly.pdbx_strand_id
1 'polypeptide(L)'
;MGILTDLLLLPVTAPINGTIWIAEKLLEQAEGEIYDEGKVRGQLMEMELKLDLGEITEDEYMEAEEYLLERIKEIREYNASKAQQ
;
A
#
# COMPACT_ATOMS: atom_id res chain seq x y z
N MET A 1 16.25 -4.00 37.59
CA MET A 1 14.99 -4.77 37.67
C MET A 1 15.13 -5.93 36.71
N GLY A 2 14.90 -7.17 37.17
CA GLY A 2 15.44 -8.38 36.53
C GLY A 2 14.57 -8.94 35.41
N ILE A 3 15.20 -9.63 34.45
CA ILE A 3 14.56 -10.35 33.34
C ILE A 3 13.42 -11.30 33.77
N LEU A 4 13.44 -11.78 35.02
CA LEU A 4 12.39 -12.65 35.57
C LEU A 4 11.08 -11.90 35.88
N THR A 5 11.16 -10.63 36.33
CA THR A 5 9.95 -9.82 36.57
C THR A 5 9.30 -9.39 35.26
N ASP A 6 10.10 -9.16 34.20
CA ASP A 6 9.58 -8.79 32.88
C ASP A 6 8.88 -9.98 32.20
N LEU A 7 9.36 -11.20 32.41
CA LEU A 7 8.74 -12.42 31.90
C LEU A 7 7.37 -12.73 32.54
N LEU A 8 7.17 -12.35 33.80
CA LEU A 8 5.89 -12.55 34.52
C LEU A 8 4.83 -11.52 34.13
N LEU A 9 5.23 -10.35 33.62
CA LEU A 9 4.32 -9.32 33.14
C LEU A 9 3.95 -9.48 31.66
N LEU A 10 4.71 -10.27 30.89
CA LEU A 10 4.43 -10.60 29.49
C LEU A 10 2.97 -10.99 29.17
N PRO A 11 2.27 -11.86 29.91
CA PRO A 11 0.91 -12.25 29.54
C PRO A 11 -0.08 -11.06 29.54
N VAL A 12 0.26 -9.96 30.22
CA VAL A 12 -0.57 -8.75 30.32
C VAL A 12 -0.02 -7.61 29.44
N THR A 13 1.30 -7.48 29.29
CA THR A 13 1.92 -6.39 28.51
C THR A 13 2.20 -6.75 27.04
N ALA A 14 2.35 -8.03 26.70
CA ALA A 14 2.53 -8.48 25.31
C ALA A 14 1.32 -8.23 24.39
N PRO A 15 0.05 -8.40 24.82
CA PRO A 15 -1.10 -8.10 23.96
C PRO A 15 -1.24 -6.60 23.65
N ILE A 16 -0.92 -5.74 24.62
CA ILE A 16 -1.03 -4.29 24.49
C ILE A 16 0.03 -3.76 23.53
N ASN A 17 1.28 -4.22 23.68
CA ASN A 17 2.36 -3.85 22.78
C ASN A 17 2.19 -4.48 21.38
N GLY A 18 1.58 -5.67 21.29
CA GLY A 18 1.29 -6.33 20.02
C GLY A 18 0.20 -5.64 19.20
N THR A 19 -0.86 -5.13 19.83
CA THR A 19 -1.93 -4.40 19.13
C THR A 19 -1.50 -3.01 18.69
N ILE A 20 -0.68 -2.31 19.48
CA ILE A 20 -0.08 -1.03 19.08
C ILE A 20 0.90 -1.24 17.91
N TRP A 21 1.75 -2.28 17.95
CA TRP A 21 2.65 -2.63 16.84
C TRP A 21 1.90 -3.01 15.56
N ILE A 22 0.79 -3.76 15.66
CA ILE A 22 -0.07 -4.08 14.51
C ILE A 22 -0.79 -2.83 14.01
N ALA A 23 -1.30 -1.97 14.90
CA ALA A 23 -1.97 -0.74 14.50
C ALA A 23 -0.99 0.26 13.85
N GLU A 24 0.24 0.36 14.34
CA GLU A 24 1.33 1.14 13.73
C GLU A 24 1.74 0.56 12.38
N LYS A 25 1.85 -0.77 12.24
CA LYS A 25 2.12 -1.40 10.94
C LYS A 25 0.96 -1.25 9.96
N LEU A 26 -0.27 -1.31 10.44
CA LEU A 26 -1.47 -1.08 9.64
C LEU A 26 -1.57 0.39 9.23
N LEU A 27 -1.15 1.33 10.09
CA LEU A 27 -1.09 2.75 9.81
C LEU A 27 0.04 3.10 8.81
N GLU A 28 1.22 2.48 8.94
CA GLU A 28 2.30 2.55 7.93
C GLU A 28 1.84 1.98 6.58
N GLN A 29 1.06 0.89 6.58
CA GLN A 29 0.49 0.36 5.34
C GLN A 29 -0.66 1.22 4.80
N ALA A 30 -1.49 1.81 5.67
CA ALA A 30 -2.64 2.64 5.28
C ALA A 30 -2.25 4.05 4.78
N GLU A 31 -1.17 4.64 5.30
CA GLU A 31 -0.58 5.86 4.70
C GLU A 31 0.08 5.55 3.35
N GLY A 32 0.63 4.35 3.19
CA GLY A 32 1.01 3.79 1.89
C GLY A 32 -0.20 3.66 0.95
N GLU A 33 -1.33 3.12 1.41
CA GLU A 33 -2.48 2.76 0.57
C GLU A 33 -3.11 3.91 -0.24
N ILE A 34 -3.00 5.17 0.21
CA ILE A 34 -3.59 6.33 -0.48
C ILE A 34 -2.72 6.80 -1.65
N TYR A 35 -1.41 6.56 -1.59
CA TYR A 35 -0.42 6.91 -2.62
C TYR A 35 0.45 5.71 -3.03
N ASP A 36 -0.11 4.51 -2.97
CA ASP A 36 0.61 3.29 -3.33
C ASP A 36 0.62 3.15 -4.84
N GLU A 37 1.71 3.57 -5.47
CA GLU A 37 1.99 3.32 -6.89
C GLU A 37 1.79 1.83 -7.25
N GLY A 38 2.07 0.90 -6.32
CA GLY A 38 1.90 -0.53 -6.50
C GLY A 38 0.47 -0.96 -6.79
N LYS A 39 -0.54 -0.29 -6.19
CA LYS A 39 -1.95 -0.58 -6.47
C LYS A 39 -2.34 -0.19 -7.89
N VAL A 40 -1.91 0.98 -8.34
CA VAL A 40 -2.22 1.48 -9.70
C VAL A 40 -1.49 0.64 -10.76
N ARG A 41 -0.26 0.21 -10.48
CA ARG A 41 0.45 -0.78 -11.30
C ARG A 41 -0.26 -2.14 -11.33
N GLY A 42 -0.82 -2.57 -10.20
CA GLY A 42 -1.65 -3.77 -10.10
C GLY A 42 -2.86 -3.72 -11.04
N GLN A 43 -3.54 -2.56 -11.08
CA GLN A 43 -4.68 -2.33 -11.97
C GLN A 43 -4.28 -2.34 -13.45
N LEU A 44 -3.12 -1.78 -13.80
CA LEU A 44 -2.59 -1.87 -15.18
C LEU A 44 -2.38 -3.32 -15.62
N MET A 45 -1.74 -4.15 -14.78
CA MET A 45 -1.54 -5.58 -15.06
C MET A 45 -2.87 -6.35 -15.17
N GLU A 46 -3.88 -5.98 -14.37
CA GLU A 46 -5.21 -6.55 -14.48
C GLU A 46 -5.88 -6.20 -15.83
N MET A 47 -5.73 -4.96 -16.30
CA MET A 47 -6.26 -4.54 -17.61
C MET A 47 -5.54 -5.23 -18.77
N GLU A 48 -4.22 -5.40 -18.69
CA GLU A 48 -3.43 -6.14 -19.69
C GLU A 48 -3.90 -7.60 -19.80
N LEU A 49 -4.12 -8.26 -18.66
CA LEU A 49 -4.67 -9.61 -18.64
C LEU A 49 -6.09 -9.68 -19.24
N LYS A 50 -6.94 -8.68 -18.98
CA LYS A 50 -8.29 -8.63 -19.57
C LYS A 50 -8.24 -8.45 -21.08
N LEU A 51 -7.30 -7.65 -21.59
CA LEU A 51 -7.08 -7.49 -23.03
C LEU A 51 -6.60 -8.81 -23.66
N ASP A 52 -5.63 -9.48 -23.02
CA ASP A 52 -5.11 -10.79 -23.47
C ASP A 52 -6.19 -11.87 -23.51
N LEU A 53 -7.12 -11.84 -22.56
CA LEU A 53 -8.27 -12.73 -22.50
C LEU A 53 -9.41 -12.32 -23.46
N GLY A 54 -9.30 -11.16 -24.11
CA GLY A 54 -10.32 -10.60 -24.99
C GLY A 54 -11.59 -10.14 -24.26
N GLU A 55 -11.50 -9.86 -22.96
CA GLU A 55 -12.61 -9.35 -22.13
C GLU A 55 -12.85 -7.85 -22.34
N ILE A 56 -11.82 -7.13 -22.79
CA ILE A 56 -11.87 -5.71 -23.18
C ILE A 56 -11.22 -5.52 -24.55
N THR A 57 -11.59 -4.44 -25.22
CA THR A 57 -10.99 -4.01 -26.48
C THR A 57 -9.69 -3.24 -26.27
N GLU A 58 -8.89 -3.12 -27.34
CA GLU A 58 -7.65 -2.32 -27.32
C GLU A 58 -7.94 -0.83 -27.03
N ASP A 59 -9.03 -0.28 -27.56
CA ASP A 59 -9.44 1.11 -27.29
C ASP A 59 -9.80 1.33 -25.80
N GLU A 60 -10.54 0.39 -25.19
CA GLU A 60 -10.89 0.43 -23.76
C GLU A 60 -9.65 0.28 -22.87
N TYR A 61 -8.69 -0.58 -23.29
CA TYR A 61 -7.41 -0.71 -22.60
C TYR A 61 -6.61 0.59 -22.67
N MET A 62 -6.49 1.21 -23.84
CA MET A 62 -5.71 2.45 -24.01
C MET A 62 -6.26 3.61 -23.18
N GLU A 63 -7.59 3.78 -23.13
CA GLU A 63 -8.22 4.83 -22.31
C GLU A 63 -7.96 4.60 -20.82
N ALA A 64 -8.05 3.35 -20.36
CA ALA A 64 -7.76 2.99 -18.97
C ALA A 64 -6.27 3.12 -18.63
N GLU A 65 -5.38 2.73 -19.55
CA GLU A 65 -3.93 2.81 -19.39
C GLU A 65 -3.47 4.26 -19.22
N GLU A 66 -3.94 5.18 -20.08
CA GLU A 66 -3.60 6.60 -20.00
C GLU A 66 -4.00 7.21 -18.66
N TYR A 67 -5.22 6.91 -18.19
CA TYR A 67 -5.71 7.36 -16.90
C TYR A 67 -4.86 6.84 -15.72
N LEU A 68 -4.53 5.55 -15.73
CA LEU A 68 -3.76 4.92 -14.66
C LEU A 68 -2.29 5.42 -14.64
N LEU A 69 -1.71 5.69 -15.80
CA LEU A 69 -0.36 6.24 -15.91
C LEU A 69 -0.27 7.69 -15.40
N GLU A 70 -1.25 8.54 -15.70
CA GLU A 70 -1.30 9.91 -15.16
C GLU A 70 -1.39 9.87 -13.63
N ARG A 71 -2.21 8.96 -13.08
CA ARG A 71 -2.33 8.79 -11.62
C ARG A 71 -1.03 8.34 -10.95
N ILE A 72 -0.25 7.47 -11.59
CA ILE A 72 1.09 7.09 -11.10
C ILE A 72 2.01 8.31 -11.05
N LYS A 73 1.97 9.15 -12.07
CA LYS A 73 2.78 10.37 -12.13
C LYS A 73 2.41 11.34 -11.02
N GLU A 74 1.13 11.60 -10.77
CA GLU A 74 0.65 12.43 -9.65
C GLU A 74 1.14 11.91 -8.29
N ILE A 75 1.04 10.59 -8.08
CA ILE A 75 1.52 9.92 -6.86
C ILE A 75 3.03 10.16 -6.66
N ARG A 76 3.83 10.00 -7.73
CA ARG A 76 5.28 10.21 -7.67
C ARG A 76 5.64 11.66 -7.39
N GLU A 77 4.97 12.61 -8.04
CA GLU A 77 5.18 14.04 -7.81
C GLU A 77 4.85 14.43 -6.36
N TYR A 78 3.74 13.93 -5.83
CA TYR A 78 3.36 14.13 -4.44
C TYR A 78 4.42 13.58 -3.47
N ASN A 79 4.86 12.33 -3.66
CA ASN A 79 5.88 11.70 -2.81
C ASN A 79 7.23 12.43 -2.89
N ALA A 80 7.63 12.87 -4.09
CA ALA A 80 8.85 13.64 -4.30
C ALA A 80 8.81 15.01 -3.62
N SER A 81 7.64 15.66 -3.59
CA SER A 81 7.44 16.93 -2.89
C SER A 81 7.51 16.79 -1.37
N LYS A 82 6.99 15.68 -0.83
CA LYS A 82 7.03 15.36 0.60
C LYS A 82 8.43 15.03 1.09
N ALA A 83 9.22 14.32 0.29
CA ALA A 83 10.61 13.98 0.65
C ALA A 83 11.55 15.20 0.71
N GLN A 84 11.15 16.34 0.14
CA GLN A 84 11.94 17.58 0.10
C GLN A 84 11.55 18.58 1.21
N GLN A 85 10.51 18.28 2.01
CA GLN A 85 10.07 19.08 3.17
C GLN A 85 10.68 18.52 4.46
#